data_AF-A0A1R0H652-F1
#
_entry.id   AF-A0A1R0H652-F1
#
_cell.length_a   1.000
_cell.length_b   1.000
_cell.length_c   1.000
_cell.angle_alpha   90.00
_cell.angle_beta   90.00
_cell.angle_gamma   90.00
#
_symmetry.space_group_name_H-M   'P 1'
#
loop_
_entity.id
_entity.type
_entity.pdbx_description
1 polymer ?
#
loop_
_entity_poly.entity_id
_entity_poly.type
_entity_poly.pdbx_seq_one_letter_code
_entity_poly.pdbx_strand_id
1 'polypeptide(L)'
;MSFQHPSDAPSISSLGSLTTSNGNPVHNNQTSTTAGPTGPVLIQDFHLIDKLAHFDRERIPERVVHAKGAGAHGVFEVTHDISDLTVAKFLSEVGKKTPVFVRFSTVGGEMGSADTARDPRGFAVKFYTEEGNWDMVGNNTPVFFIRDPLKFPDFIHTQKRNPRTNLGDADMFWDFLSLVPESIHQVTVLMSDRGIPDGYRHMNGYSGHTLALVDKEGNYKYVKWHFKTDQGIKCLHAKEAAPLAGTDPDYATRDLFNNIEKGNFPSWSVYVQIVEPEQAKKLDFDILDITKVLPHKEFPLIPVGKMTLNRNPENYFAETEQSAFSPSNMVPGIAPTADRMLQGRLFSYPDTHRYRLGPNFAQIPINAPLSGVNNHQRGVFGDIGTFDYTLSDVDFKQANGLFSLFTEDEKNRLASNIADGLSGAQKFIQDRQLAVFKRVNPDYAARVAAELQKRA
;
A
#
# COMPACT_ATOMS: atom_id res chain seq x y z
N MET A 1 20.19 -6.53 3.12
CA MET A 1 19.71 -7.67 3.93
C MET A 1 18.23 -7.81 3.66
N SER A 2 17.83 -8.86 2.97
CA SER A 2 16.46 -9.08 2.49
C SER A 2 15.68 -9.93 3.50
N PHE A 3 14.74 -9.33 4.22
CA PHE A 3 13.67 -10.07 4.87
C PHE A 3 12.42 -9.84 4.02
N GLN A 4 12.29 -10.65 2.96
CA GLN A 4 11.20 -10.55 2.00
C GLN A 4 10.15 -11.64 2.19
N HIS A 5 10.35 -12.57 3.14
CA HIS A 5 9.38 -13.59 3.48
C HIS A 5 9.05 -13.59 5.00
N PRO A 6 7.79 -13.81 5.41
CA PRO A 6 7.38 -13.90 6.82
C PRO A 6 8.09 -15.01 7.61
N SER A 7 8.62 -16.03 6.94
CA SER A 7 9.47 -17.04 7.60
C SER A 7 10.84 -16.50 8.02
N ASP A 8 11.23 -15.34 7.50
CA ASP A 8 12.54 -14.73 7.74
C ASP A 8 12.46 -13.70 8.89
N ALA A 9 11.26 -13.49 9.45
CA ALA A 9 11.10 -12.75 10.69
C ALA A 9 11.78 -13.54 11.84
N PRO A 10 12.67 -12.90 12.63
CA PRO A 10 13.36 -13.60 13.70
C PRO A 10 12.35 -14.16 14.71
N SER A 11 12.50 -15.43 15.08
CA SER A 11 11.73 -16.05 16.17
C SER A 11 11.90 -15.24 17.45
N ILE A 12 10.80 -14.92 18.13
CA ILE A 12 10.67 -14.00 19.28
C ILE A 12 11.52 -14.41 20.50
N SER A 13 12.27 -15.52 20.46
CA SER A 13 13.07 -16.04 21.56
C SER A 13 14.41 -15.33 21.81
N SER A 14 14.81 -14.34 21.01
CA SER A 14 15.98 -13.49 21.33
C SER A 14 15.75 -12.02 20.95
N LEU A 15 14.89 -11.32 21.68
CA LEU A 15 14.67 -9.87 21.49
C LEU A 15 15.92 -9.01 21.78
N GLY A 16 17.04 -9.62 22.19
CA GLY A 16 18.31 -8.94 22.42
C GLY A 16 18.26 -7.97 23.61
N SER A 17 19.33 -7.19 23.77
CA SER A 17 19.35 -6.06 24.70
C SER A 17 18.59 -4.87 24.11
N LEU A 18 17.85 -4.13 24.92
CA LEU A 18 17.19 -2.89 24.48
C LEU A 18 18.23 -1.92 23.91
N THR A 19 17.92 -1.29 22.77
CA THR A 19 18.77 -0.28 22.15
C THR A 19 17.98 0.99 21.83
N THR A 20 18.70 2.10 21.65
CA THR A 20 18.18 3.34 21.03
C THR A 20 17.93 3.14 19.52
N SER A 21 17.33 4.13 18.85
CA SER A 21 17.06 4.08 17.40
C SER A 21 18.32 3.97 16.52
N ASN A 22 19.47 4.41 17.03
CA ASN A 22 20.78 4.24 16.38
C ASN A 22 21.59 3.03 16.90
N GLY A 23 20.96 2.11 17.63
CA GLY A 23 21.55 0.82 18.02
C GLY A 23 22.45 0.85 19.26
N ASN A 24 22.47 1.93 20.06
CA ASN A 24 23.25 1.96 21.30
C ASN A 24 22.53 1.19 22.41
N PRO A 25 23.22 0.33 23.19
CA PRO A 25 22.61 -0.36 24.32
C PRO A 25 22.00 0.60 25.36
N VAL A 26 20.78 0.31 25.80
CA VAL A 26 20.07 1.05 26.84
C VAL A 26 20.26 0.34 28.17
N HIS A 27 21.07 0.91 29.05
CA HIS A 27 21.36 0.33 30.37
C HIS A 27 20.23 0.52 31.39
N ASN A 28 19.40 1.56 31.23
CA ASN A 28 18.29 1.87 32.12
C ASN A 28 17.13 2.49 31.33
N ASN A 29 15.94 1.91 31.45
CA ASN A 29 14.71 2.37 30.81
C ASN A 29 13.62 2.75 31.84
N GLN A 30 14.01 2.88 33.11
CA GLN A 30 13.10 3.17 34.23
C GLN A 30 13.19 4.63 34.69
N THR A 31 14.35 5.27 34.52
CA THR A 31 14.61 6.63 35.01
C THR A 31 15.42 7.46 34.02
N SER A 32 15.12 8.75 33.93
CA SER A 32 15.89 9.73 33.14
C SER A 32 17.17 10.17 33.84
N THR A 33 18.09 10.76 33.07
CA THR A 33 19.32 11.40 33.57
C THR A 33 18.99 12.74 34.22
N THR A 34 19.34 12.91 35.49
CA THR A 34 19.02 14.08 36.32
C THR A 34 20.27 14.68 36.99
N ALA A 35 20.22 15.96 37.36
CA ALA A 35 21.26 16.62 38.17
C ALA A 35 21.20 16.22 39.66
N GLY A 36 21.55 14.97 39.96
CA GLY A 36 21.40 14.37 41.29
C GLY A 36 20.00 13.77 41.53
N PRO A 37 19.79 13.03 42.64
CA PRO A 37 18.59 12.18 42.82
C PRO A 37 17.24 12.92 42.79
N THR A 38 17.23 14.21 43.12
CA THR A 38 16.02 15.06 43.14
C THR A 38 16.14 16.27 42.22
N GLY A 39 17.19 16.31 41.38
CA GLY A 39 17.44 17.42 40.46
C GLY A 39 16.61 17.32 39.17
N PRO A 40 16.61 18.37 38.34
CA PRO A 40 15.90 18.37 37.06
C PRO A 40 16.50 17.37 36.07
N VAL A 41 15.69 16.94 35.10
CA VAL A 41 16.12 16.13 33.93
C VAL A 41 17.02 16.96 33.03
N LEU A 42 18.06 16.33 32.48
CA LEU A 42 19.05 16.98 31.63
C LEU A 42 18.77 16.76 30.14
N ILE A 43 19.00 17.79 29.32
CA ILE A 43 18.82 17.75 27.85
C ILE A 43 19.77 16.76 27.15
N GLN A 44 20.82 16.30 27.83
CA GLN A 44 21.76 15.32 27.28
C GLN A 44 21.23 13.87 27.33
N ASP A 45 20.05 13.63 27.92
CA ASP A 45 19.42 12.31 27.92
C ASP A 45 18.86 11.97 26.53
N PHE A 46 19.74 11.47 25.66
CA PHE A 46 19.38 11.10 24.29
C PHE A 46 18.30 10.01 24.24
N HIS A 47 18.37 8.99 25.10
CA HIS A 47 17.38 7.90 25.10
C HIS A 47 15.97 8.42 25.41
N LEU A 48 15.84 9.31 26.39
CA LEU A 48 14.56 9.98 26.68
C LEU A 48 14.04 10.74 25.47
N ILE A 49 14.89 11.56 24.84
CA ILE A 49 14.51 12.41 23.70
C ILE A 49 14.12 11.56 22.48
N ASP A 50 14.93 10.57 22.13
CA ASP A 50 14.72 9.65 21.01
C ASP A 50 13.38 8.90 21.15
N LYS A 51 13.14 8.32 22.34
CA LYS A 51 11.92 7.57 22.65
C LYS A 51 10.66 8.44 22.59
N LEU A 52 10.68 9.63 23.19
CA LEU A 52 9.53 10.54 23.17
C LEU A 52 9.27 11.11 21.78
N ALA A 53 10.31 11.50 21.05
CA ALA A 53 10.17 12.06 19.71
C ALA A 53 9.55 11.06 18.72
N HIS A 54 9.89 9.77 18.83
CA HIS A 54 9.24 8.72 18.04
C HIS A 54 7.80 8.49 18.50
N PHE A 55 7.54 8.38 19.80
CA PHE A 55 6.20 8.22 20.37
C PHE A 55 5.21 9.29 19.86
N ASP A 56 5.63 10.55 19.88
CA ASP A 56 4.84 11.69 19.41
C ASP A 56 4.48 11.63 17.90
N ARG A 57 5.14 10.73 17.15
CA ARG A 57 5.00 10.56 15.69
C ARG A 57 4.51 9.17 15.28
N GLU A 58 4.05 8.36 16.23
CA GLU A 58 3.49 7.03 15.92
C GLU A 58 2.21 7.08 15.08
N ARG A 59 1.45 8.18 15.16
CA ARG A 59 0.18 8.32 14.43
C ARG A 59 0.42 8.95 13.07
N ILE A 60 -0.03 8.25 12.04
CA ILE A 60 -0.28 8.80 10.71
C ILE A 60 -1.77 9.19 10.58
N PRO A 61 -2.15 10.04 9.60
CA PRO A 61 -3.55 10.30 9.33
C PRO A 61 -4.31 8.98 9.10
N GLU A 62 -5.49 8.83 9.69
CA GLU A 62 -6.36 7.70 9.33
C GLU A 62 -6.82 7.82 7.87
N ARG A 63 -7.32 6.72 7.30
CA ARG A 63 -8.01 6.82 6.00
C ARG A 63 -9.24 7.71 6.18
N VAL A 64 -9.44 8.68 5.28
CA VAL A 64 -10.58 9.60 5.34
C VAL A 64 -11.93 8.88 5.39
N VAL A 65 -12.01 7.71 4.77
CA VAL A 65 -13.09 6.73 4.88
C VAL A 65 -12.49 5.35 5.11
N HIS A 66 -13.25 4.41 5.64
CA HIS A 66 -12.75 3.07 5.92
C HIS A 66 -11.58 3.05 6.93
N ALA A 67 -11.60 3.96 7.92
CA ALA A 67 -10.56 4.08 8.93
C ALA A 67 -10.48 2.83 9.81
N LYS A 68 -11.61 2.39 10.39
CA LYS A 68 -11.71 1.15 11.17
C LYS A 68 -11.68 -0.08 10.27
N GLY A 69 -10.81 -1.05 10.56
CA GLY A 69 -10.74 -2.28 9.79
C GLY A 69 -9.78 -3.33 10.33
N ALA A 70 -9.74 -4.47 9.64
CA ALA A 70 -8.86 -5.59 9.95
C ALA A 70 -8.26 -6.16 8.68
N GLY A 71 -7.02 -6.65 8.77
CA GLY A 71 -6.28 -7.23 7.65
C GLY A 71 -5.94 -8.69 7.88
N ALA A 72 -5.82 -9.46 6.80
CA ALA A 72 -5.27 -10.81 6.82
C ALA A 72 -4.63 -11.15 5.48
N HIS A 73 -3.59 -11.99 5.54
CA HIS A 73 -2.95 -12.57 4.36
C HIS A 73 -3.64 -13.85 3.96
N GLY A 74 -3.48 -14.22 2.70
CA GLY A 74 -4.06 -15.42 2.15
C GLY A 74 -3.48 -15.81 0.80
N VAL A 75 -4.19 -16.73 0.15
CA VAL A 75 -3.88 -17.21 -1.19
C VAL A 75 -5.16 -17.24 -2.01
N PHE A 76 -5.08 -16.75 -3.24
CA PHE A 76 -6.07 -17.00 -4.28
C PHE A 76 -5.59 -18.15 -5.17
N GLU A 77 -6.45 -19.13 -5.42
CA GLU A 77 -6.18 -20.28 -6.29
C GLU A 77 -7.19 -20.28 -7.45
N VAL A 78 -6.69 -20.35 -8.69
CA VAL A 78 -7.54 -20.52 -9.87
C VAL A 78 -8.14 -21.93 -9.85
N THR A 79 -9.44 -22.04 -10.08
CA THR A 79 -10.14 -23.34 -10.07
C THR A 79 -10.80 -23.68 -11.40
N HIS A 80 -11.00 -22.67 -12.25
CA HIS A 80 -11.64 -22.80 -13.55
C HIS A 80 -10.84 -22.01 -14.58
N ASP A 81 -10.71 -22.57 -15.77
CA ASP A 81 -10.01 -21.92 -16.87
C ASP A 81 -10.87 -20.77 -17.41
N ILE A 82 -10.29 -19.58 -17.42
CA ILE A 82 -10.85 -18.35 -17.99
C ILE A 82 -9.83 -17.64 -18.89
N SER A 83 -8.83 -18.37 -19.37
CA SER A 83 -7.74 -17.84 -20.20
C SER A 83 -8.22 -17.35 -21.58
N ASP A 84 -9.41 -17.76 -22.00
CA ASP A 84 -10.11 -17.22 -23.16
C ASP A 84 -10.64 -15.79 -22.95
N LEU A 85 -10.81 -15.35 -21.69
CA LEU A 85 -11.34 -14.03 -21.36
C LEU A 85 -10.25 -12.99 -21.12
N THR A 86 -9.06 -13.41 -20.67
CA THR A 86 -8.03 -12.50 -20.18
C THR A 86 -6.61 -13.03 -20.34
N VAL A 87 -5.67 -12.13 -20.65
CA VAL A 87 -4.23 -12.42 -20.62
C VAL A 87 -3.58 -12.29 -19.24
N ALA A 88 -4.35 -11.97 -18.19
CA ALA A 88 -3.80 -11.75 -16.86
C ALA A 88 -3.11 -13.02 -16.34
N LYS A 89 -1.78 -12.98 -16.16
CA LYS A 89 -0.98 -14.18 -15.87
C LYS A 89 -1.36 -14.91 -14.59
N PHE A 90 -1.86 -14.21 -13.57
CA PHE A 90 -2.27 -14.88 -12.33
C PHE A 90 -3.53 -15.74 -12.49
N LEU A 91 -4.25 -15.59 -13.61
CA LEU A 91 -5.45 -16.35 -13.98
C LEU A 91 -5.19 -17.40 -15.07
N SER A 92 -3.93 -17.56 -15.52
CA SER A 92 -3.60 -18.29 -16.75
C SER A 92 -3.70 -19.82 -16.67
N GLU A 93 -3.78 -20.38 -15.48
CA GLU A 93 -3.71 -21.83 -15.27
C GLU A 93 -4.52 -22.25 -14.04
N VAL A 94 -5.33 -23.30 -14.18
CA VAL A 94 -6.04 -23.91 -13.05
C VAL A 94 -5.05 -24.51 -12.05
N GLY A 95 -5.25 -24.23 -10.76
CA GLY A 95 -4.34 -24.60 -9.68
C GLY A 95 -3.26 -23.55 -9.40
N LYS A 96 -3.11 -22.52 -10.24
CA LYS A 96 -2.17 -21.43 -9.98
C LYS A 96 -2.56 -20.67 -8.72
N LYS A 97 -1.56 -20.42 -7.87
CA LYS A 97 -1.70 -19.74 -6.59
C LYS A 97 -1.06 -18.37 -6.62
N THR A 98 -1.77 -17.38 -6.11
CA THR A 98 -1.31 -15.99 -6.01
C THR A 98 -1.46 -15.52 -4.56
N PRO A 99 -0.39 -15.05 -3.92
CA PRO A 99 -0.49 -14.44 -2.59
C PRO A 99 -1.44 -13.26 -2.63
N VAL A 100 -2.24 -13.11 -1.57
CA VAL A 100 -3.13 -11.96 -1.41
C VAL A 100 -3.03 -11.35 -0.02
N PHE A 101 -3.31 -10.05 0.06
CA PHE A 101 -3.61 -9.37 1.32
C PHE A 101 -5.00 -8.74 1.22
N VAL A 102 -5.84 -8.98 2.24
CA VAL A 102 -7.20 -8.47 2.29
C VAL A 102 -7.35 -7.55 3.48
N ARG A 103 -7.94 -6.37 3.25
CA ARG A 103 -8.37 -5.46 4.32
C ARG A 103 -9.89 -5.28 4.28
N PHE A 104 -10.52 -5.66 5.38
CA PHE A 104 -11.92 -5.36 5.66
C PHE A 104 -12.04 -4.08 6.46
N SER A 105 -13.19 -3.42 6.39
CA SER A 105 -13.42 -2.15 7.11
C SER A 105 -14.91 -1.79 7.20
N THR A 106 -15.27 -0.89 8.11
CA THR A 106 -16.49 -0.07 7.97
C THR A 106 -16.21 1.08 6.98
N VAL A 107 -17.06 2.12 6.89
CA VAL A 107 -16.88 3.27 5.99
C VAL A 107 -16.81 4.60 6.76
N GLY A 108 -17.87 4.92 7.51
CA GLY A 108 -18.07 6.26 8.08
C GLY A 108 -17.27 6.51 9.36
N GLY A 109 -17.19 5.50 10.23
CA GLY A 109 -16.57 5.63 11.54
C GLY A 109 -15.04 5.83 11.50
N GLU A 110 -14.53 6.58 12.48
CA GLU A 110 -13.09 6.80 12.69
C GLU A 110 -12.39 5.53 13.22
N MET A 111 -11.07 5.56 13.37
CA MET A 111 -10.25 4.41 13.79
C MET A 111 -10.73 3.73 15.09
N GLY A 112 -11.30 4.50 16.02
CA GLY A 112 -11.83 3.99 17.30
C GLY A 112 -13.32 3.61 17.31
N SER A 113 -13.99 3.65 16.16
CA SER A 113 -15.42 3.31 16.05
C SER A 113 -15.69 1.81 16.20
N ALA A 114 -16.97 1.43 16.36
CA ALA A 114 -17.39 0.05 16.56
C ALA A 114 -17.54 -0.73 15.24
N ASP A 115 -17.01 -1.96 15.21
CA ASP A 115 -17.12 -2.89 14.07
C ASP A 115 -18.59 -3.27 13.72
N THR A 116 -19.49 -3.16 14.69
CA THR A 116 -20.92 -3.51 14.56
C THR A 116 -21.81 -2.33 14.15
N ALA A 117 -21.24 -1.18 13.79
CA ALA A 117 -22.01 -0.05 13.24
C ALA A 117 -22.73 -0.45 11.92
N ARG A 118 -23.93 0.09 11.68
CA ARG A 118 -24.63 -0.10 10.40
C ARG A 118 -23.91 0.69 9.31
N ASP A 119 -23.36 -0.02 8.32
CA ASP A 119 -22.50 0.57 7.30
C ASP A 119 -22.29 -0.45 6.15
N PRO A 120 -21.94 -0.06 4.91
CA PRO A 120 -21.27 -0.99 4.02
C PRO A 120 -19.97 -1.48 4.68
N ARG A 121 -19.44 -2.60 4.20
CA ARG A 121 -18.11 -3.06 4.59
C ARG A 121 -17.15 -3.02 3.41
N GLY A 122 -15.98 -2.45 3.61
CA GLY A 122 -14.88 -2.54 2.64
C GLY A 122 -14.42 -3.99 2.49
N PHE A 123 -14.13 -4.37 1.25
CA PHE A 123 -13.60 -5.67 0.86
C PHE A 123 -12.48 -5.42 -0.16
N ALA A 124 -11.32 -4.97 0.31
CA ALA A 124 -10.18 -4.65 -0.54
C ALA A 124 -9.21 -5.83 -0.59
N VAL A 125 -8.91 -6.32 -1.79
CA VAL A 125 -8.01 -7.46 -2.03
C VAL A 125 -6.86 -6.99 -2.91
N LYS A 126 -5.62 -7.17 -2.44
CA LYS A 126 -4.40 -6.99 -3.21
C LYS A 126 -3.88 -8.36 -3.64
N PHE A 127 -3.70 -8.56 -4.93
CA PHE A 127 -3.08 -9.73 -5.52
C PHE A 127 -1.64 -9.40 -5.88
N TYR A 128 -0.69 -10.11 -5.29
CA TYR A 128 0.73 -9.97 -5.61
C TYR A 128 1.07 -10.85 -6.82
N THR A 129 0.77 -10.36 -8.01
CA THR A 129 0.96 -11.12 -9.25
C THR A 129 2.39 -11.04 -9.78
N GLU A 130 2.71 -11.88 -10.75
CA GLU A 130 4.00 -11.87 -11.46
C GLU A 130 4.17 -10.64 -12.37
N GLU A 131 3.10 -9.88 -12.62
CA GLU A 131 3.08 -8.70 -13.50
C GLU A 131 2.70 -7.41 -12.76
N GLY A 132 2.93 -7.40 -11.44
CA GLY A 132 2.61 -6.28 -10.56
C GLY A 132 1.46 -6.58 -9.61
N ASN A 133 1.10 -5.59 -8.79
CA ASN A 133 -0.01 -5.71 -7.87
C ASN A 133 -1.33 -5.36 -8.59
N TRP A 134 -2.33 -6.25 -8.50
CA TRP A 134 -3.71 -5.92 -8.85
C TRP A 134 -4.52 -5.69 -7.58
N ASP A 135 -5.23 -4.57 -7.49
CA ASP A 135 -6.10 -4.29 -6.36
C ASP A 135 -7.59 -4.31 -6.76
N MET A 136 -8.31 -5.34 -6.30
CA MET A 136 -9.77 -5.37 -6.32
C MET A 136 -10.28 -4.63 -5.08
N VAL A 137 -10.59 -3.34 -5.23
CA VAL A 137 -11.03 -2.49 -4.12
C VAL A 137 -12.56 -2.43 -4.06
N GLY A 138 -13.14 -3.50 -3.53
CA GLY A 138 -14.58 -3.71 -3.47
C GLY A 138 -15.23 -3.36 -2.13
N ASN A 139 -16.53 -3.64 -2.07
CA ASN A 139 -17.36 -3.59 -0.87
C ASN A 139 -18.14 -4.90 -0.70
N ASN A 140 -18.84 -5.06 0.43
CA ASN A 140 -19.76 -6.17 0.67
C ASN A 140 -21.13 -6.04 -0.03
N THR A 141 -21.26 -5.05 -0.91
CA THR A 141 -22.46 -4.74 -1.69
C THR A 141 -22.08 -4.63 -3.18
N PRO A 142 -22.95 -5.09 -4.11
CA PRO A 142 -22.68 -4.99 -5.54
C PRO A 142 -22.97 -3.60 -6.14
N VAL A 143 -23.48 -2.65 -5.35
CA VAL A 143 -23.84 -1.30 -5.79
C VAL A 143 -23.33 -0.24 -4.82
N PHE A 144 -23.49 1.04 -5.17
CA PHE A 144 -23.12 2.16 -4.31
C PHE A 144 -24.19 3.26 -4.28
N PHE A 145 -24.06 4.24 -3.39
CA PHE A 145 -25.05 5.30 -3.17
C PHE A 145 -25.09 6.33 -4.29
N ILE A 146 -23.98 6.53 -4.98
CA ILE A 146 -23.82 7.57 -6.00
C ILE A 146 -23.13 6.99 -7.23
N ARG A 147 -23.41 7.59 -8.38
CA ARG A 147 -22.86 7.21 -9.69
C ARG A 147 -22.02 8.32 -10.34
N ASP A 148 -21.76 9.39 -9.61
CA ASP A 148 -20.89 10.49 -10.05
C ASP A 148 -19.91 10.85 -8.92
N PRO A 149 -18.58 10.80 -9.16
CA PRO A 149 -17.58 10.96 -8.12
C PRO A 149 -17.57 12.36 -7.51
N LEU A 150 -18.10 13.37 -8.21
CA LEU A 150 -18.19 14.73 -7.69
C LEU A 150 -18.99 14.78 -6.37
N LYS A 151 -20.02 13.94 -6.23
CA LYS A 151 -20.86 13.87 -5.02
C LYS A 151 -20.20 13.12 -3.85
N PHE A 152 -19.05 12.47 -4.06
CA PHE A 152 -18.46 11.60 -3.04
C PHE A 152 -18.05 12.36 -1.76
N PRO A 153 -17.40 13.53 -1.82
CA PRO A 153 -17.10 14.30 -0.62
C PRO A 153 -18.38 14.76 0.11
N ASP A 154 -19.39 15.24 -0.62
CA ASP A 154 -20.67 15.65 -0.03
C ASP A 154 -21.34 14.48 0.70
N PHE A 155 -21.44 13.34 0.03
CA PHE A 155 -21.98 12.11 0.60
C PHE A 155 -21.22 11.73 1.87
N ILE A 156 -19.89 11.62 1.82
CA ILE A 156 -19.10 11.18 2.98
C ILE A 156 -19.20 12.16 4.16
N HIS A 157 -19.29 13.47 3.91
CA HIS A 157 -19.53 14.43 5.00
C HIS A 157 -20.85 14.16 5.73
N THR A 158 -21.92 13.79 5.02
CA THR A 158 -23.22 13.51 5.66
C THR A 158 -23.27 12.17 6.39
N GLN A 159 -22.35 11.24 6.09
CA GLN A 159 -22.21 9.97 6.83
C GLN A 159 -21.34 10.10 8.09
N LYS A 160 -20.68 11.26 8.28
CA LYS A 160 -19.74 11.51 9.36
C LYS A 160 -20.32 12.48 10.38
N ARG A 161 -19.47 13.34 10.94
CA ARG A 161 -19.79 14.24 12.03
C ARG A 161 -20.21 15.61 11.48
N ASN A 162 -21.28 16.16 12.04
CA ASN A 162 -21.67 17.53 11.82
C ASN A 162 -20.52 18.48 12.25
N PRO A 163 -20.14 19.46 11.41
CA PRO A 163 -18.95 20.28 11.64
C PRO A 163 -19.07 21.22 12.85
N ARG A 164 -20.27 21.51 13.33
CA ARG A 164 -20.51 22.35 14.52
C ARG A 164 -20.55 21.54 15.80
N THR A 165 -21.21 20.38 15.78
CA THR A 165 -21.48 19.59 17.00
C THR A 165 -20.49 18.45 17.21
N ASN A 166 -19.78 18.04 16.15
CA ASN A 166 -18.93 16.85 16.12
C ASN A 166 -19.67 15.53 16.43
N LEU A 167 -21.00 15.51 16.23
CA LEU A 167 -21.87 14.35 16.42
C LEU A 167 -22.37 13.81 15.07
N GLY A 168 -22.83 12.57 15.03
CA GLY A 168 -23.64 12.10 13.91
C GLY A 168 -24.94 12.89 13.81
N ASP A 169 -25.43 13.10 12.58
CA ASP A 169 -26.57 13.98 12.30
C ASP A 169 -27.51 13.32 11.30
N ALA A 170 -28.69 12.92 11.77
CA ALA A 170 -29.68 12.24 10.94
C ALA A 170 -30.30 13.18 9.90
N ASP A 171 -30.38 14.48 10.16
CA ASP A 171 -30.92 15.45 9.22
C ASP A 171 -29.96 15.59 8.04
N MET A 172 -28.66 15.73 8.29
CA MET A 172 -27.65 15.75 7.21
C MET A 172 -27.66 14.46 6.39
N PHE A 173 -27.74 13.31 7.06
CA PHE A 173 -27.78 11.99 6.41
C PHE A 173 -28.98 11.86 5.46
N TRP A 174 -30.19 12.19 5.94
CA TRP A 174 -31.42 12.02 5.17
C TRP A 174 -31.67 13.16 4.16
N ASP A 175 -31.21 14.38 4.43
CA ASP A 175 -31.29 15.50 3.48
C ASP A 175 -30.59 15.13 2.18
N PHE A 176 -29.31 14.72 2.25
CA PHE A 176 -28.55 14.29 1.08
C PHE A 176 -29.23 13.12 0.35
N LEU A 177 -29.58 12.05 1.05
CA LEU A 177 -30.15 10.85 0.41
C LEU A 177 -31.53 11.11 -0.21
N SER A 178 -32.34 12.00 0.38
CA SER A 178 -33.64 12.38 -0.17
C SER A 178 -33.52 13.20 -1.47
N LEU A 179 -32.43 13.95 -1.63
CA LEU A 179 -32.11 14.74 -2.83
C LEU A 179 -31.32 13.95 -3.89
N VAL A 180 -30.83 12.76 -3.55
CA VAL A 180 -30.00 11.89 -4.41
C VAL A 180 -30.69 10.53 -4.58
N PRO A 181 -31.79 10.46 -5.35
CA PRO A 181 -32.62 9.27 -5.44
C PRO A 181 -31.92 8.06 -6.08
N GLU A 182 -30.83 8.26 -6.83
CA GLU A 182 -30.01 7.14 -7.33
C GLU A 182 -29.42 6.28 -6.21
N SER A 183 -29.38 6.79 -4.97
CA SER A 183 -28.90 6.08 -3.78
C SER A 183 -29.82 4.98 -3.28
N ILE A 184 -31.09 4.98 -3.67
CA ILE A 184 -32.15 4.19 -3.02
C ILE A 184 -31.86 2.68 -3.03
N HIS A 185 -31.21 2.16 -4.07
CA HIS A 185 -30.83 0.76 -4.14
C HIS A 185 -29.84 0.40 -3.03
N GLN A 186 -28.79 1.21 -2.87
CA GLN A 186 -27.80 1.00 -1.82
C GLN A 186 -28.37 1.30 -0.42
N VAL A 187 -29.25 2.29 -0.27
CA VAL A 187 -29.97 2.53 1.00
C VAL A 187 -30.79 1.30 1.40
N THR A 188 -31.47 0.67 0.44
CA THR A 188 -32.23 -0.57 0.68
C THR A 188 -31.32 -1.69 1.20
N VAL A 189 -30.13 -1.86 0.61
CA VAL A 189 -29.13 -2.85 1.08
C VAL A 189 -28.63 -2.48 2.47
N LEU A 190 -28.25 -1.22 2.69
CA LEU A 190 -27.72 -0.72 3.97
C LEU A 190 -28.72 -0.90 5.12
N MET A 191 -30.01 -0.64 4.88
CA MET A 191 -31.04 -0.71 5.90
C MET A 191 -31.59 -2.13 6.12
N SER A 192 -31.25 -3.08 5.25
CA SER A 192 -31.47 -4.51 5.48
C SER A 192 -30.53 -5.06 6.57
N ASP A 193 -30.71 -6.32 6.99
CA ASP A 193 -29.79 -6.95 7.95
C ASP A 193 -28.34 -7.01 7.43
N ARG A 194 -28.12 -7.00 6.11
CA ARG A 194 -26.76 -6.99 5.53
C ARG A 194 -25.95 -5.72 5.80
N GLY A 195 -26.58 -4.66 6.31
CA GLY A 195 -25.89 -3.47 6.81
C GLY A 195 -25.08 -3.71 8.08
N ILE A 196 -25.27 -4.86 8.76
CA ILE A 196 -24.49 -5.25 9.94
C ILE A 196 -24.10 -6.74 9.83
N PRO A 197 -23.05 -7.09 9.08
CA PRO A 197 -22.58 -8.47 9.02
C PRO A 197 -22.12 -8.98 10.39
N ASP A 198 -22.34 -10.28 10.65
CA ASP A 198 -21.80 -10.97 11.83
C ASP A 198 -20.33 -11.33 11.58
N GLY A 199 -19.46 -10.35 11.78
CA GLY A 199 -18.04 -10.46 11.44
C GLY A 199 -17.76 -10.43 9.94
N TYR A 200 -16.48 -10.29 9.58
CA TYR A 200 -16.07 -10.15 8.17
C TYR A 200 -16.15 -11.45 7.38
N ARG A 201 -16.09 -12.61 8.04
CA ARG A 201 -16.08 -13.93 7.39
C ARG A 201 -17.45 -14.29 6.79
N HIS A 202 -18.52 -13.68 7.26
CA HIS A 202 -19.92 -13.99 6.89
C HIS A 202 -20.52 -12.98 5.91
N MET A 203 -19.70 -12.25 5.15
CA MET A 203 -20.15 -11.34 4.09
C MET A 203 -19.53 -11.69 2.74
N ASN A 204 -20.21 -11.32 1.66
CA ASN A 204 -19.63 -11.37 0.32
C ASN A 204 -18.71 -10.16 0.08
N GLY A 205 -17.94 -10.21 -0.99
CA GLY A 205 -17.25 -9.06 -1.60
C GLY A 205 -17.66 -8.90 -3.05
N TYR A 206 -17.63 -7.68 -3.57
CA TYR A 206 -18.01 -7.35 -4.95
C TYR A 206 -17.14 -6.23 -5.48
N SER A 207 -16.80 -6.26 -6.78
CA SER A 207 -16.14 -5.12 -7.43
C SER A 207 -17.00 -3.86 -7.41
N GLY A 208 -18.33 -4.03 -7.39
CA GLY A 208 -19.33 -2.98 -7.57
C GLY A 208 -19.33 -2.48 -9.01
N HIS A 209 -18.23 -1.85 -9.42
CA HIS A 209 -17.98 -1.40 -10.77
C HIS A 209 -17.93 -2.54 -11.77
N THR A 210 -18.28 -2.21 -13.01
CA THR A 210 -17.96 -3.01 -14.19
C THR A 210 -16.49 -2.75 -14.55
N LEU A 211 -15.72 -3.82 -14.72
CA LEU A 211 -14.35 -3.82 -15.25
C LEU A 211 -14.34 -4.43 -16.66
N ALA A 212 -13.18 -4.44 -17.32
CA ALA A 212 -12.99 -5.16 -18.56
C ALA A 212 -11.91 -6.24 -18.38
N LEU A 213 -12.18 -7.42 -18.92
CA LEU A 213 -11.15 -8.43 -19.19
C LEU A 213 -10.75 -8.34 -20.65
N VAL A 214 -9.45 -8.40 -20.93
CA VAL A 214 -8.87 -8.24 -22.27
C VAL A 214 -8.11 -9.50 -22.66
N ASP A 215 -8.52 -10.11 -23.77
CA ASP A 215 -7.93 -11.35 -24.30
C ASP A 215 -6.62 -11.08 -25.08
N LYS A 216 -6.02 -12.15 -25.62
CA LYS A 216 -4.73 -12.09 -26.33
C LYS A 216 -4.81 -11.41 -27.69
N GLU A 217 -6.00 -11.35 -28.28
CA GLU A 217 -6.30 -10.61 -29.51
C GLU A 217 -6.59 -9.12 -29.25
N GLY A 218 -6.70 -8.72 -27.98
CA GLY A 218 -7.04 -7.36 -27.58
C GLY A 218 -8.54 -7.06 -27.59
N ASN A 219 -9.40 -8.08 -27.78
CA ASN A 219 -10.83 -7.91 -27.56
C ASN A 219 -11.11 -7.84 -26.07
N TYR A 220 -12.25 -7.25 -25.70
CA TYR A 220 -12.62 -7.13 -24.31
C TYR A 220 -14.07 -7.55 -24.07
N LYS A 221 -14.30 -8.03 -22.85
CA LYS A 221 -15.64 -8.24 -22.29
C LYS A 221 -15.78 -7.48 -20.99
N TYR A 222 -16.98 -6.95 -20.75
CA TYR A 222 -17.30 -6.32 -19.48
C TYR A 222 -17.54 -7.37 -18.42
N VAL A 223 -17.03 -7.14 -17.21
CA VAL A 223 -17.17 -8.07 -16.09
C VAL A 223 -17.53 -7.40 -14.78
N LYS A 224 -18.28 -8.10 -13.93
CA LYS A 224 -18.41 -7.79 -12.49
C LYS A 224 -17.87 -8.95 -11.68
N TRP A 225 -17.06 -8.67 -10.65
CA TRP A 225 -16.44 -9.68 -9.80
C TRP A 225 -17.26 -9.91 -8.53
N HIS A 226 -17.40 -11.17 -8.13
CA HIS A 226 -18.16 -11.60 -6.97
C HIS A 226 -17.35 -12.58 -6.12
N PHE A 227 -17.13 -12.24 -4.85
CA PHE A 227 -16.48 -13.07 -3.84
C PHE A 227 -17.56 -13.56 -2.90
N LYS A 228 -17.94 -14.83 -3.00
CA LYS A 228 -19.06 -15.44 -2.27
C LYS A 228 -18.51 -16.16 -1.04
N THR A 229 -18.94 -15.76 0.16
CA THR A 229 -18.47 -16.41 1.40
C THR A 229 -18.85 -17.89 1.41
N ASP A 230 -17.89 -18.75 1.71
CA ASP A 230 -18.13 -20.19 1.88
C ASP A 230 -18.65 -20.51 3.30
N GLN A 231 -18.65 -19.53 4.21
CA GLN A 231 -19.11 -19.67 5.60
C GLN A 231 -20.62 -19.41 5.74
N GLY A 232 -21.27 -19.00 4.65
CA GLY A 232 -22.65 -18.56 4.63
C GLY A 232 -22.82 -17.13 5.13
N ILE A 233 -23.82 -16.43 4.57
CA ILE A 233 -24.16 -15.07 5.00
C ILE A 233 -24.80 -15.12 6.39
N LYS A 234 -24.27 -14.31 7.30
CA LYS A 234 -24.83 -14.06 8.63
C LYS A 234 -24.78 -12.57 8.93
N CYS A 235 -25.79 -12.08 9.64
CA CYS A 235 -25.97 -10.68 9.98
C CYS A 235 -26.38 -10.58 11.46
N LEU A 236 -26.05 -9.45 12.09
CA LEU A 236 -26.53 -9.09 13.41
C LEU A 236 -27.77 -8.21 13.27
N HIS A 237 -28.79 -8.44 14.09
CA HIS A 237 -29.88 -7.48 14.20
C HIS A 237 -29.43 -6.28 15.04
N ALA A 238 -30.06 -5.12 14.82
CA ALA A 238 -29.68 -3.88 15.50
C ALA A 238 -29.70 -3.98 17.04
N LYS A 239 -30.59 -4.80 17.60
CA LYS A 239 -30.69 -5.05 19.06
C LYS A 239 -29.50 -5.86 19.62
N GLU A 240 -28.84 -6.66 18.79
CA GLU A 240 -27.66 -7.46 19.15
C GLU A 240 -26.38 -6.65 18.91
N ALA A 241 -26.36 -5.88 17.82
CA ALA A 241 -25.22 -5.04 17.42
C ALA A 241 -24.95 -3.89 18.40
N ALA A 242 -26.00 -3.26 18.94
CA ALA A 242 -25.87 -2.08 19.81
C ALA A 242 -25.15 -2.37 21.14
N PRO A 243 -25.45 -3.44 21.90
CA PRO A 243 -24.65 -3.83 23.06
C PRO A 243 -23.20 -4.15 22.69
N LEU A 244 -22.97 -4.90 21.60
CA LEU A 244 -21.63 -5.25 21.14
C LEU A 244 -20.78 -4.02 20.83
N ALA A 245 -21.37 -2.95 20.28
CA ALA A 245 -20.66 -1.71 20.02
C ALA A 245 -20.04 -1.08 21.28
N GLY A 246 -20.61 -1.34 22.47
CA GLY A 246 -20.07 -0.90 23.75
C GLY A 246 -19.18 -1.94 24.44
N THR A 247 -19.52 -3.23 24.38
CA THR A 247 -18.79 -4.29 25.11
C THR A 247 -17.61 -4.87 24.35
N ASP A 248 -17.66 -4.88 23.01
CA ASP A 248 -16.58 -5.34 22.13
C ASP A 248 -16.58 -4.55 20.81
N PRO A 249 -16.11 -3.29 20.80
CA PRO A 249 -16.07 -2.47 19.58
C PRO A 249 -15.15 -3.03 18.49
N ASP A 250 -14.36 -4.05 18.80
CA ASP A 250 -13.43 -4.75 17.90
C ASP A 250 -13.94 -6.15 17.52
N TYR A 251 -15.24 -6.42 17.67
CA TYR A 251 -15.84 -7.74 17.48
C TYR A 251 -15.46 -8.42 16.14
N ALA A 252 -15.58 -7.72 15.01
CA ALA A 252 -15.32 -8.33 13.70
C ALA A 252 -13.82 -8.54 13.47
N THR A 253 -12.99 -7.63 13.98
CA THR A 253 -11.53 -7.73 13.99
C THR A 253 -11.08 -8.94 14.81
N ARG A 254 -11.62 -9.09 16.02
CA ARG A 254 -11.35 -10.19 16.95
C ARG A 254 -11.81 -11.53 16.36
N ASP A 255 -13.00 -11.58 15.75
CA ASP A 255 -13.51 -12.77 15.08
C ASP A 255 -12.57 -13.25 13.97
N LEU A 256 -12.14 -12.36 13.08
CA LEU A 256 -11.23 -12.70 11.99
C LEU A 256 -9.89 -13.24 12.54
N PHE A 257 -9.26 -12.48 13.44
CA PHE A 257 -7.96 -12.83 14.01
C PHE A 257 -8.01 -14.20 14.69
N ASN A 258 -8.98 -14.40 15.60
CA ASN A 258 -9.09 -15.62 16.38
C ASN A 258 -9.42 -16.86 15.55
N ASN A 259 -10.19 -16.72 14.46
CA ASN A 259 -10.47 -17.86 13.59
C ASN A 259 -9.23 -18.27 12.80
N ILE A 260 -8.43 -17.30 12.31
CA ILE A 260 -7.17 -17.60 11.63
C ILE A 260 -6.16 -18.24 12.59
N GLU A 261 -5.98 -17.72 13.81
CA GLU A 261 -5.10 -18.32 14.82
C GLU A 261 -5.46 -19.78 15.14
N LYS A 262 -6.75 -20.11 15.11
CA LYS A 262 -7.26 -21.46 15.38
C LYS A 262 -7.20 -22.41 14.18
N GLY A 263 -6.73 -21.95 13.01
CA GLY A 263 -6.75 -22.73 11.78
C GLY A 263 -8.12 -22.79 11.07
N ASN A 264 -9.12 -22.05 11.55
CA ASN A 264 -10.45 -21.94 10.94
C ASN A 264 -10.45 -20.90 9.81
N PHE A 265 -9.67 -21.18 8.77
CA PHE A 265 -9.41 -20.23 7.68
C PHE A 265 -10.67 -19.88 6.89
N PRO A 266 -11.10 -18.61 6.85
CA PRO A 266 -12.21 -18.20 6.01
C PRO A 266 -11.79 -18.20 4.53
N SER A 267 -12.76 -18.53 3.68
CA SER A 267 -12.61 -18.61 2.23
C SER A 267 -13.83 -18.09 1.48
N TRP A 268 -13.57 -17.61 0.27
CA TRP A 268 -14.56 -17.11 -0.67
C TRP A 268 -14.38 -17.76 -2.04
N SER A 269 -15.47 -18.29 -2.58
CA SER A 269 -15.55 -18.71 -3.99
C SER A 269 -15.69 -17.47 -4.88
N VAL A 270 -14.84 -17.36 -5.90
CA VAL A 270 -14.71 -16.19 -6.76
C VAL A 270 -15.34 -16.45 -8.12
N TYR A 271 -16.17 -15.52 -8.57
CA TYR A 271 -16.92 -15.58 -9.82
C TYR A 271 -16.85 -14.26 -10.58
N VAL A 272 -17.16 -14.33 -11.86
CA VAL A 272 -17.45 -13.16 -12.69
C VAL A 272 -18.81 -13.30 -13.38
N GLN A 273 -19.52 -12.19 -13.56
CA GLN A 273 -20.53 -12.06 -14.62
C GLN A 273 -19.86 -11.47 -15.86
N ILE A 274 -20.26 -11.89 -17.05
CA ILE A 274 -19.70 -11.43 -18.32
C ILE A 274 -20.80 -10.78 -19.15
N VAL A 275 -20.49 -9.63 -19.75
CA VAL A 275 -21.37 -8.93 -20.71
C VAL A 275 -20.57 -8.62 -21.96
N GLU A 276 -21.05 -9.10 -23.10
CA GLU A 276 -20.47 -8.75 -24.40
C GLU A 276 -20.76 -7.27 -24.72
N PRO A 277 -19.84 -6.54 -25.38
CA PRO A 277 -20.05 -5.12 -25.70
C PRO A 277 -21.36 -4.84 -26.46
N GLU A 278 -21.79 -5.74 -27.35
CA GLU A 278 -23.06 -5.62 -28.08
C GLU A 278 -24.30 -5.97 -27.23
N GLN A 279 -24.14 -6.76 -26.16
CA GLN A 279 -25.23 -7.02 -25.20
C GLN A 279 -25.47 -5.80 -24.31
N ALA A 280 -24.40 -5.10 -23.92
CA ALA A 280 -24.48 -3.91 -23.08
C ALA A 280 -25.40 -2.83 -23.68
N LYS A 281 -25.37 -2.65 -25.01
CA LYS A 281 -26.19 -1.68 -25.75
C LYS A 281 -27.70 -2.01 -25.76
N LYS A 282 -28.08 -3.23 -25.42
CA LYS A 282 -29.47 -3.73 -25.47
C LYS A 282 -30.18 -3.68 -24.12
N LEU A 283 -29.44 -3.40 -23.05
CA LEU A 283 -30.00 -3.29 -21.71
C LEU A 283 -30.74 -1.95 -21.55
N ASP A 284 -31.78 -1.95 -20.72
CA ASP A 284 -32.57 -0.77 -20.36
C ASP A 284 -31.90 0.08 -19.25
N PHE A 285 -30.75 -0.37 -18.76
CA PHE A 285 -29.89 0.35 -17.84
C PHE A 285 -28.43 0.34 -18.30
N ASP A 286 -27.66 1.33 -17.82
CA ASP A 286 -26.24 1.42 -18.09
C ASP A 286 -25.45 0.48 -17.16
N ILE A 287 -24.67 -0.45 -17.75
CA ILE A 287 -23.80 -1.35 -16.99
C ILE A 287 -22.65 -0.61 -16.30
N LEU A 288 -22.33 0.60 -16.72
CA LEU A 288 -21.32 1.47 -16.13
C LEU A 288 -21.88 2.33 -14.98
N ASP A 289 -23.19 2.25 -14.71
CA ASP A 289 -23.80 2.85 -13.52
C ASP A 289 -23.64 1.90 -12.32
N ILE A 290 -22.75 2.24 -11.37
CA ILE A 290 -22.52 1.45 -10.15
C ILE A 290 -23.79 1.28 -9.29
N THR A 291 -24.87 2.02 -9.50
CA THR A 291 -26.13 1.81 -8.78
C THR A 291 -26.95 0.62 -9.33
N LYS A 292 -26.44 -0.08 -10.36
CA LYS A 292 -27.10 -1.18 -11.07
C LYS A 292 -26.37 -2.52 -10.91
N VAL A 293 -27.15 -3.60 -10.88
CA VAL A 293 -26.69 -4.98 -10.89
C VAL A 293 -27.06 -5.66 -12.19
N LEU A 294 -26.31 -6.69 -12.57
CA LEU A 294 -26.66 -7.56 -13.68
C LEU A 294 -27.55 -8.71 -13.16
N PRO A 295 -28.76 -8.92 -13.70
CA PRO A 295 -29.63 -10.01 -13.27
C PRO A 295 -28.98 -11.38 -13.48
N HIS A 296 -28.87 -12.19 -12.43
CA HIS A 296 -28.21 -13.50 -12.53
C HIS A 296 -28.87 -14.47 -13.52
N LYS A 297 -30.17 -14.29 -13.82
CA LYS A 297 -30.89 -15.12 -14.79
C LYS A 297 -30.36 -14.91 -16.22
N GLU A 298 -29.98 -13.68 -16.54
CA GLU A 298 -29.47 -13.31 -17.87
C GLU A 298 -27.94 -13.39 -17.92
N PHE A 299 -27.29 -13.02 -16.82
CA PHE A 299 -25.84 -13.02 -16.68
C PHE A 299 -25.45 -13.93 -15.50
N PRO A 300 -25.36 -15.25 -15.69
CA PRO A 300 -25.03 -16.18 -14.61
C PRO A 300 -23.60 -15.94 -14.08
N LEU A 301 -23.37 -16.39 -12.85
CA LEU A 301 -22.04 -16.38 -12.24
C LEU A 301 -21.17 -17.47 -12.86
N ILE A 302 -20.04 -17.08 -13.43
CA ILE A 302 -19.04 -17.98 -14.01
C ILE A 302 -17.91 -18.13 -12.98
N PRO A 303 -17.60 -19.35 -12.53
CA PRO A 303 -16.58 -19.58 -11.51
C PRO A 303 -15.17 -19.28 -12.05
N VAL A 304 -14.30 -18.80 -11.17
CA VAL A 304 -12.92 -18.39 -11.50
C VAL A 304 -11.93 -19.07 -10.56
N GLY A 305 -12.12 -18.92 -9.24
CA GLY A 305 -11.14 -19.35 -8.26
C GLY A 305 -11.68 -19.38 -6.85
N LYS A 306 -10.78 -19.60 -5.89
CA LYS A 306 -11.06 -19.59 -4.46
C LYS A 306 -10.01 -18.79 -3.72
N MET A 307 -10.45 -17.84 -2.89
CA MET A 307 -9.57 -17.07 -2.01
C MET A 307 -9.69 -17.62 -0.59
N THR A 308 -8.56 -17.89 0.08
CA THR A 308 -8.52 -18.36 1.48
C THR A 308 -7.58 -17.49 2.29
N LEU A 309 -8.03 -16.96 3.44
CA LEU A 309 -7.20 -16.17 4.36
C LEU A 309 -6.68 -17.07 5.47
N ASN A 310 -5.37 -17.14 5.61
CA ASN A 310 -4.72 -18.18 6.42
C ASN A 310 -3.56 -17.69 7.28
N ARG A 311 -3.29 -16.38 7.31
CA ARG A 311 -2.26 -15.82 8.18
C ARG A 311 -2.62 -14.42 8.66
N ASN A 312 -2.53 -14.20 9.96
CA ASN A 312 -2.70 -12.87 10.56
C ASN A 312 -1.48 -11.98 10.25
N PRO A 313 -1.66 -10.65 10.24
CA PRO A 313 -0.53 -9.73 10.27
C PRO A 313 0.31 -9.97 11.55
N GLU A 314 1.63 -9.91 11.42
CA GLU A 314 2.53 -9.91 12.58
C GLU A 314 2.51 -8.55 13.28
N ASN A 315 2.35 -7.47 12.51
CA ASN A 315 2.20 -6.12 13.02
C ASN A 315 1.05 -5.40 12.31
N TYR A 316 -0.03 -5.13 13.05
CA TYR A 316 -1.22 -4.45 12.53
C TYR A 316 -0.87 -3.12 11.85
N PHE A 317 -0.03 -2.30 12.47
CA PHE A 317 0.30 -0.98 11.92
C PHE A 317 1.11 -1.11 10.62
N ALA A 318 2.17 -1.91 10.66
CA ALA A 318 3.10 -2.07 9.53
C ALA A 318 2.41 -2.63 8.27
N GLU A 319 1.44 -3.52 8.46
CA GLU A 319 0.81 -4.26 7.37
C GLU A 319 -0.62 -3.75 7.10
N THR A 320 -1.49 -3.73 8.10
CA THR A 320 -2.90 -3.35 7.91
C THR A 320 -3.07 -1.83 7.80
N GLU A 321 -2.51 -1.06 8.74
CA GLU A 321 -2.71 0.40 8.73
C GLU A 321 -2.00 1.05 7.54
N GLN A 322 -0.77 0.62 7.24
CA GLN A 322 0.01 1.14 6.11
C GLN A 322 -0.31 0.52 4.75
N SER A 323 -1.21 -0.47 4.66
CA SER A 323 -1.68 -0.97 3.36
C SER A 323 -2.31 0.13 2.49
N ALA A 324 -2.01 0.08 1.20
CA ALA A 324 -2.48 1.02 0.20
C ALA A 324 -3.06 0.24 -0.98
N PHE A 325 -4.37 0.34 -1.17
CA PHE A 325 -5.11 -0.34 -2.25
C PHE A 325 -5.61 0.69 -3.23
N SER A 326 -5.41 0.54 -4.53
CA SER A 326 -5.90 1.49 -5.52
C SER A 326 -6.57 0.79 -6.70
N PRO A 327 -7.79 1.17 -7.11
CA PRO A 327 -8.37 0.66 -8.36
C PRO A 327 -7.53 0.98 -9.61
N SER A 328 -6.55 1.89 -9.52
CA SER A 328 -5.58 2.14 -10.60
C SER A 328 -4.46 1.10 -10.68
N ASN A 329 -4.29 0.26 -9.66
CA ASN A 329 -3.32 -0.82 -9.65
C ASN A 329 -3.92 -1.99 -10.44
N MET A 330 -3.70 -1.97 -11.75
CA MET A 330 -4.15 -2.97 -12.71
C MET A 330 -2.94 -3.75 -13.25
N VAL A 331 -3.22 -4.95 -13.73
CA VAL A 331 -2.26 -5.83 -14.42
C VAL A 331 -2.72 -6.05 -15.85
N PRO A 332 -1.84 -6.43 -16.80
CA PRO A 332 -2.24 -6.77 -18.16
C PRO A 332 -3.43 -7.74 -18.17
N GLY A 333 -4.39 -7.50 -19.07
CA GLY A 333 -5.61 -8.32 -19.17
C GLY A 333 -6.78 -7.88 -18.27
N ILE A 334 -6.59 -6.91 -17.37
CA ILE A 334 -7.66 -6.28 -16.58
C ILE A 334 -7.59 -4.76 -16.76
N ALA A 335 -8.71 -4.14 -17.15
CA ALA A 335 -8.77 -2.70 -17.41
C ALA A 335 -9.98 -2.03 -16.73
N PRO A 336 -9.86 -0.74 -16.35
CA PRO A 336 -11.01 0.02 -15.89
C PRO A 336 -11.96 0.33 -17.06
N THR A 337 -13.24 0.51 -16.75
CA THR A 337 -14.25 0.98 -17.71
C THR A 337 -14.53 2.47 -17.52
N ALA A 338 -15.41 3.04 -18.35
CA ALA A 338 -15.86 4.42 -18.25
C ALA A 338 -16.93 4.66 -17.17
N ASP A 339 -17.12 3.74 -16.22
CA ASP A 339 -17.88 4.01 -14.99
C ASP A 339 -17.30 5.26 -14.30
N ARG A 340 -18.11 6.32 -14.18
CA ARG A 340 -17.65 7.63 -13.70
C ARG A 340 -17.09 7.55 -12.29
N MET A 341 -17.73 6.77 -11.42
CA MET A 341 -17.26 6.57 -10.06
C MET A 341 -15.91 5.87 -10.07
N LEU A 342 -15.75 4.83 -10.89
CA LEU A 342 -14.47 4.14 -11.02
C LEU A 342 -13.37 5.12 -11.47
N GLN A 343 -13.64 5.94 -12.49
CA GLN A 343 -12.68 6.91 -13.03
C GLN A 343 -12.21 7.91 -11.98
N GLY A 344 -13.11 8.45 -11.15
CA GLY A 344 -12.71 9.31 -10.02
C GLY A 344 -11.79 8.60 -9.03
N ARG A 345 -12.09 7.32 -8.73
CA ARG A 345 -11.28 6.51 -7.81
C ARG A 345 -9.87 6.20 -8.33
N LEU A 346 -9.68 6.11 -9.65
CA LEU A 346 -8.34 5.89 -10.22
C LEU A 346 -7.35 6.99 -9.82
N PHE A 347 -7.83 8.23 -9.63
CA PHE A 347 -7.04 9.35 -9.14
C PHE A 347 -6.98 9.42 -7.61
N SER A 348 -8.13 9.34 -6.94
CA SER A 348 -8.22 9.69 -5.51
C SER A 348 -7.39 8.78 -4.59
N TYR A 349 -7.25 7.49 -4.93
CA TYR A 349 -6.54 6.54 -4.07
C TYR A 349 -5.03 6.78 -4.04
N PRO A 350 -4.31 6.84 -5.18
CA PRO A 350 -2.89 7.18 -5.17
C PRO A 350 -2.62 8.56 -4.55
N ASP A 351 -3.51 9.53 -4.76
CA ASP A 351 -3.39 10.86 -4.17
C ASP A 351 -3.41 10.82 -2.63
N THR A 352 -4.45 10.23 -2.03
CA THR A 352 -4.56 10.15 -0.57
C THR A 352 -3.46 9.28 0.05
N HIS A 353 -2.92 8.29 -0.66
CA HIS A 353 -1.78 7.51 -0.19
C HIS A 353 -0.50 8.34 -0.05
N ARG A 354 -0.24 9.26 -0.99
CA ARG A 354 0.94 10.14 -0.92
C ARG A 354 0.91 11.05 0.30
N TYR A 355 -0.28 11.55 0.66
CA TYR A 355 -0.46 12.33 1.88
C TYR A 355 -0.36 11.47 3.14
N ARG A 356 -1.10 10.35 3.18
CA ARG A 356 -1.26 9.53 4.39
C ARG A 356 0.01 8.76 4.78
N LEU A 357 0.73 8.25 3.79
CA LEU A 357 1.86 7.32 3.97
C LEU A 357 3.18 7.87 3.44
N GLY A 358 3.15 9.05 2.80
CA GLY A 358 4.29 9.63 2.11
C GLY A 358 4.39 9.23 0.63
N PRO A 359 5.21 9.94 -0.15
CA PRO A 359 5.32 9.77 -1.60
C PRO A 359 5.84 8.38 -2.02
N ASN A 360 6.59 7.71 -1.13
CA ASN A 360 7.22 6.42 -1.36
C ASN A 360 6.46 5.25 -0.72
N PHE A 361 5.16 5.39 -0.44
CA PHE A 361 4.37 4.35 0.23
C PHE A 361 4.43 2.95 -0.45
N ALA A 362 4.75 2.90 -1.75
CA ALA A 362 4.91 1.67 -2.51
C ALA A 362 6.16 0.85 -2.10
N GLN A 363 7.12 1.44 -1.39
CA GLN A 363 8.30 0.75 -0.85
C GLN A 363 8.04 0.10 0.51
N ILE A 364 6.95 0.46 1.18
CA ILE A 364 6.51 -0.21 2.41
C ILE A 364 6.23 -1.69 2.06
N PRO A 365 6.77 -2.67 2.79
CA PRO A 365 6.76 -4.08 2.38
C PRO A 365 5.38 -4.62 1.97
N ILE A 366 4.30 -4.24 2.68
CA ILE A 366 2.95 -4.70 2.37
C ILE A 366 2.42 -4.16 1.03
N ASN A 367 2.95 -3.05 0.53
CA ASN A 367 2.55 -2.39 -0.71
C ASN A 367 3.45 -2.73 -1.89
N ALA A 368 4.68 -3.18 -1.63
CA ALA A 368 5.66 -3.51 -2.64
C ALA A 368 5.19 -4.69 -3.51
N PRO A 369 5.36 -4.64 -4.84
CA PRO A 369 5.07 -5.79 -5.70
C PRO A 369 6.16 -6.85 -5.59
N LEU A 370 5.76 -8.12 -5.65
CA LEU A 370 6.70 -9.25 -5.64
C LEU A 370 7.39 -9.47 -7.00
N SER A 371 6.82 -8.94 -8.09
CA SER A 371 7.35 -9.04 -9.46
C SER A 371 8.63 -8.21 -9.69
N GLY A 372 9.06 -7.42 -8.70
CA GLY A 372 10.10 -6.41 -8.85
C GLY A 372 9.58 -5.11 -9.46
N VAL A 373 10.42 -4.06 -9.38
CA VAL A 373 10.09 -2.70 -9.85
C VAL A 373 11.25 -2.16 -10.68
N ASN A 374 10.96 -1.71 -11.90
CA ASN A 374 11.89 -0.91 -12.70
C ASN A 374 11.13 0.30 -13.26
N ASN A 375 11.31 1.45 -12.62
CA ASN A 375 10.70 2.70 -13.03
C ASN A 375 11.73 3.85 -12.97
N HIS A 376 11.38 5.01 -13.51
CA HIS A 376 12.21 6.22 -13.51
C HIS A 376 11.92 7.17 -12.33
N GLN A 377 11.14 6.73 -11.33
CA GLN A 377 10.86 7.56 -10.15
C GLN A 377 12.15 7.67 -9.31
N ARG A 378 12.57 8.89 -9.01
CA ARG A 378 13.80 9.20 -8.26
C ARG A 378 13.53 10.43 -7.39
N GLY A 379 14.14 10.47 -6.20
CA GLY A 379 14.06 11.61 -5.29
C GLY A 379 12.72 11.76 -4.57
N VAL A 380 12.79 12.38 -3.39
CA VAL A 380 11.77 12.54 -2.32
C VAL A 380 11.73 11.35 -1.34
N PHE A 381 11.65 11.67 -0.04
CA PHE A 381 12.24 10.97 1.12
C PHE A 381 11.82 9.51 1.33
N GLY A 382 12.81 8.62 1.53
CA GLY A 382 12.61 7.32 2.17
C GLY A 382 13.05 6.04 1.45
N ASP A 383 14.18 6.02 0.73
CA ASP A 383 14.88 4.78 0.36
C ASP A 383 16.25 4.73 1.05
N ILE A 384 16.49 3.75 1.92
CA ILE A 384 17.83 3.44 2.44
C ILE A 384 18.36 2.24 1.66
N GLY A 385 19.41 2.45 0.87
CA GLY A 385 20.11 1.40 0.14
C GLY A 385 21.59 1.75 -0.07
N THR A 386 22.44 0.73 -0.22
CA THR A 386 23.82 0.89 -0.69
C THR A 386 23.80 0.75 -2.21
N PHE A 387 24.17 1.81 -2.92
CA PHE A 387 24.24 1.81 -4.39
C PHE A 387 25.70 1.82 -4.84
N ASP A 388 26.08 0.83 -5.62
CA ASP A 388 27.36 0.86 -6.34
C ASP A 388 27.25 1.86 -7.50
N TYR A 389 28.12 2.86 -7.52
CA TYR A 389 28.28 3.74 -8.67
C TYR A 389 29.43 3.22 -9.55
N THR A 390 29.16 3.06 -10.85
CA THR A 390 30.20 2.70 -11.80
C THR A 390 30.96 3.96 -12.21
N LEU A 391 32.22 4.08 -11.80
CA LEU A 391 33.10 5.14 -12.31
C LEU A 391 33.27 4.98 -13.83
N SER A 392 32.96 6.02 -14.59
CA SER A 392 33.11 6.05 -16.04
C SER A 392 34.03 7.19 -16.46
N ASP A 393 34.39 7.26 -17.74
CA ASP A 393 35.25 8.34 -18.23
C ASP A 393 34.60 9.73 -18.12
N VAL A 394 33.27 9.81 -17.90
CA VAL A 394 32.57 11.07 -17.62
C VAL A 394 33.10 11.74 -16.35
N ASP A 395 33.47 10.96 -15.34
CA ASP A 395 33.89 11.47 -14.03
C ASP A 395 35.22 12.23 -14.09
N PHE A 396 36.01 11.99 -15.14
CA PHE A 396 37.32 12.61 -15.36
C PHE A 396 37.25 13.84 -16.27
N LYS A 397 36.15 14.03 -17.01
CA LYS A 397 36.03 15.10 -18.03
C LYS A 397 36.06 16.50 -17.43
N GLN A 398 35.38 16.72 -16.32
CA GLN A 398 35.33 18.05 -15.70
C GLN A 398 36.67 18.42 -15.04
N ALA A 399 37.34 17.45 -14.40
CA ALA A 399 38.68 17.66 -13.85
C ALA A 399 39.70 17.97 -14.96
N ASN A 400 39.59 17.33 -16.13
CA ASN A 400 40.41 17.67 -17.30
C ASN A 400 40.11 19.07 -17.83
N GLY A 401 38.82 19.42 -17.92
CA GLY A 401 38.36 20.75 -18.32
C GLY A 401 38.93 21.83 -17.40
N LEU A 402 38.85 21.64 -16.09
CA LEU A 402 39.42 22.55 -15.10
C LEU A 402 40.95 22.65 -15.23
N PHE A 403 41.65 21.52 -15.33
CA PHE A 403 43.10 21.51 -15.48
C PHE A 403 43.56 22.24 -16.76
N SER A 404 42.77 22.14 -17.83
CA SER A 404 43.05 22.80 -19.10
C SER A 404 42.82 24.32 -19.07
N LEU A 405 42.01 24.81 -18.13
CA LEU A 405 41.80 26.24 -17.89
C LEU A 405 42.92 26.89 -17.07
N PHE A 406 43.71 26.11 -16.33
CA PHE A 406 44.82 26.64 -15.55
C PHE A 406 45.93 27.20 -16.43
N THR A 407 46.50 28.31 -15.98
CA THR A 407 47.78 28.83 -16.48
C THR A 407 48.91 27.85 -16.18
N GLU A 408 50.03 27.95 -16.89
CA GLU A 408 51.18 27.06 -16.68
C GLU A 408 51.72 27.14 -15.24
N ASP A 409 51.74 28.33 -14.65
CA ASP A 409 52.15 28.52 -13.26
C ASP A 409 51.18 27.83 -12.27
N GLU A 410 49.88 27.87 -12.56
CA GLU A 410 48.87 27.19 -11.75
C GLU A 410 48.96 25.66 -11.87
N LYS A 411 49.20 25.13 -13.07
CA LYS A 411 49.44 23.69 -13.28
C LYS A 411 50.68 23.21 -12.54
N ASN A 412 51.75 24.00 -12.56
CA ASN A 412 53.00 23.67 -11.86
C ASN A 412 52.84 23.73 -10.34
N ARG A 413 52.17 24.76 -9.81
CA ARG A 413 51.85 24.83 -8.37
C ARG A 413 50.94 23.69 -7.92
N LEU A 414 49.91 23.35 -8.70
CA LEU A 414 49.04 22.21 -8.43
C LEU A 414 49.83 20.90 -8.35
N ALA A 415 50.71 20.66 -9.31
CA ALA A 415 51.55 19.47 -9.34
C ALA A 415 52.50 19.40 -8.13
N SER A 416 53.13 20.52 -7.78
CA SER A 416 54.01 20.63 -6.61
C SER A 416 53.28 20.34 -5.31
N ASN A 417 52.11 20.98 -5.09
CA ASN A 417 51.32 20.81 -3.87
C ASN A 417 50.84 19.36 -3.69
N ILE A 418 50.47 18.70 -4.79
CA ILE A 418 50.06 17.29 -4.73
C ILE A 418 51.26 16.39 -4.44
N ALA A 419 52.41 16.66 -5.06
CA ALA A 419 53.62 15.91 -4.80
C ALA A 419 54.11 16.07 -3.34
N ASP A 420 53.96 17.26 -2.73
CA ASP A 420 54.27 17.48 -1.32
C ASP A 420 53.49 16.50 -0.42
N GLY A 421 52.18 16.37 -0.64
CA GLY A 421 51.35 15.44 0.14
C GLY A 421 51.54 13.97 -0.24
N LEU A 422 51.73 13.67 -1.52
CA LEU A 422 51.76 12.30 -2.04
C LEU A 422 53.13 11.62 -1.86
N SER A 423 54.22 12.39 -1.73
CA SER A 423 55.58 11.87 -1.52
C SER A 423 55.73 11.02 -0.26
N GLY A 424 54.94 11.30 0.79
CA GLY A 424 54.91 10.52 2.03
C GLY A 424 54.16 9.19 1.94
N ALA A 425 53.46 8.90 0.83
CA ALA A 425 52.73 7.65 0.65
C ALA A 425 53.62 6.52 0.12
N GLN A 426 53.24 5.27 0.37
CA GLN A 426 53.96 4.12 -0.19
C GLN A 426 53.93 4.11 -1.72
N LYS A 427 54.99 3.59 -2.35
CA LYS A 427 55.20 3.69 -3.81
C LYS A 427 54.01 3.20 -4.64
N PHE A 428 53.37 2.08 -4.28
CA PHE A 428 52.21 1.57 -5.02
C PHE A 428 50.98 2.51 -4.94
N ILE A 429 50.86 3.32 -3.88
CA ILE A 429 49.80 4.32 -3.72
C ILE A 429 50.10 5.52 -4.62
N GLN A 430 51.36 5.96 -4.65
CA GLN A 430 51.80 7.00 -5.58
C GLN A 430 51.53 6.58 -7.04
N ASP A 431 51.89 5.36 -7.42
CA ASP A 431 51.70 4.84 -8.78
C ASP A 431 50.21 4.70 -9.13
N ARG A 432 49.38 4.24 -8.18
CA ARG A 432 47.92 4.18 -8.36
C ARG A 432 47.31 5.56 -8.56
N GLN A 433 47.71 6.54 -7.77
CA GLN A 433 47.19 7.90 -7.85
C GLN A 433 47.65 8.60 -9.14
N LEU A 434 48.88 8.37 -9.60
CA LEU A 434 49.37 8.83 -10.90
C LEU A 434 48.55 8.22 -12.05
N ALA A 435 48.14 6.95 -11.95
CA ALA A 435 47.25 6.33 -12.93
C ALA A 435 45.86 7.01 -12.96
N VAL A 436 45.33 7.43 -11.81
CA VAL A 436 44.09 8.21 -11.71
C VAL A 436 44.25 9.59 -12.36
N PHE A 437 45.32 10.32 -12.06
CA PHE A 437 45.59 11.61 -12.72
C PHE A 437 45.78 11.46 -14.23
N LYS A 438 46.34 10.34 -14.70
CA LYS A 438 46.52 10.07 -16.13
C LYS A 438 45.18 9.90 -16.84
N ARG A 439 44.15 9.37 -16.15
CA ARG A 439 42.78 9.33 -16.66
C ARG A 439 42.13 10.71 -16.73
N VAL A 440 42.54 11.65 -15.88
CA VAL A 440 42.15 13.07 -15.98
C VAL A 440 42.85 13.70 -17.19
N ASN A 441 44.18 13.75 -17.17
CA ASN A 441 45.01 14.31 -18.23
C ASN A 441 46.44 13.75 -18.16
N PRO A 442 47.02 13.26 -19.28
CA PRO A 442 48.40 12.77 -19.29
C PRO A 442 49.46 13.81 -18.87
N ASP A 443 49.29 15.09 -19.24
CA ASP A 443 50.19 16.18 -18.84
C ASP A 443 50.13 16.44 -17.32
N TYR A 444 48.92 16.40 -16.76
CA TYR A 444 48.74 16.52 -15.31
C TYR A 444 49.48 15.43 -14.54
N ALA A 445 49.33 14.16 -14.96
CA ALA A 445 50.04 13.06 -14.35
C ALA A 445 51.57 13.18 -14.49
N ALA A 446 52.05 13.62 -15.66
CA ALA A 446 53.48 13.78 -15.90
C ALA A 446 54.10 14.86 -15.00
N ARG A 447 53.40 15.97 -14.78
CA ARG A 447 53.88 17.05 -13.90
C ARG A 447 53.93 16.62 -12.43
N VAL A 448 52.90 15.94 -11.95
CA VAL A 448 52.90 15.40 -10.57
C VAL A 448 54.02 14.37 -10.40
N ALA A 449 54.24 13.50 -11.39
CA ALA A 449 55.32 12.52 -11.36
C ALA A 449 56.72 13.18 -11.31
N ALA A 450 56.93 14.24 -12.10
CA ALA A 450 58.19 14.99 -12.09
C ALA A 450 58.44 15.68 -10.74
N GLU A 451 57.41 16.26 -10.13
CA GLU A 451 57.50 16.89 -8.80
C GLU A 451 57.69 15.85 -7.68
N LEU A 452 57.10 14.66 -7.80
CA LEU A 452 57.34 13.54 -6.89
C LEU A 452 58.78 13.04 -6.95
N GLN A 453 59.37 12.96 -8.15
CA GLN A 453 60.79 12.56 -8.29
C GLN A 453 61.75 13.52 -7.61
N LYS A 454 61.41 14.81 -7.53
CA LYS A 454 62.21 15.81 -6.81
C LYS A 454 62.14 15.64 -5.28
N ARG A 455 61.18 14.85 -4.78
CA ARG A 455 60.88 14.63 -3.36
C ARG A 455 61.13 13.19 -2.90
N ALA A 456 61.43 12.30 -3.84
CA ALA A 456 61.90 10.94 -3.59
C ALA A 456 63.39 10.96 -3.26
#